data_AF-A0A3P7QFG0-F1
#
_entry.id   AF-A0A3P7QFG0-F1
#
_cell.length_a   1.000
_cell.length_b   1.000
_cell.length_c   1.000
_cell.angle_alpha   90.00
_cell.angle_beta   90.00
_cell.angle_gamma   90.00
#
_symmetry.space_group_name_H-M   'P 1'
#
loop_
_entity.id
_entity.type
_entity.pdbx_description
1 polymer ?
#
loop_
_entity_poly.entity_id
_entity_poly.type
_entity_poly.pdbx_seq_one_letter_code
_entity_poly.pdbx_strand_id
1 'polypeptide(L)'
;DEEATIRRFFQHILEVKPNVIVTYNGDFFDWPFVEARARIRGIDMEDEIGFAKDSADEFKSRNCIHMDAFRWVKRDSYLPVGSQNLKAVAKAKLRYDPVEVDPEEMCKMAREDPQSLANYSVSDAVATYYLYMKYVHPFVFALCTIIPLGPDDVLRKGSGTLCEALLMVEAFHNNIIFPNKFTGDGEAKMTKDGHRFRLSPAALKTLRDSVPDTIEKELIREFGIPLENVVDFEEREVFDHLLAIPARMENPRIYHLDVGAMYPNIILTN
;
A
#
# COMPACT_ATOMS: atom_id res chain seq x y z
N ASP A 1 19.58 -17.07 30.71
CA ASP A 1 18.20 -17.61 30.82
C ASP A 1 17.25 -16.61 30.15
N GLU A 2 15.94 -16.85 30.19
CA GLU A 2 14.96 -15.96 29.55
C GLU A 2 14.91 -14.56 30.18
N GLU A 3 15.14 -14.43 31.50
CA GLU A 3 15.19 -13.12 32.16
C GLU A 3 16.36 -12.28 31.66
N ALA A 4 17.56 -12.88 31.59
CA ALA A 4 18.74 -12.22 31.05
C ALA A 4 18.54 -11.78 29.59
N THR A 5 17.83 -12.57 28.78
CA THR A 5 17.50 -12.20 27.39
C THR A 5 16.61 -10.95 27.34
N ILE A 6 15.53 -10.90 28.13
CA ILE A 6 14.62 -9.74 28.18
C ILE A 6 15.37 -8.50 28.68
N ARG A 7 16.15 -8.63 29.76
CA ARG A 7 16.94 -7.51 30.28
C ARG A 7 17.96 -7.02 29.27
N ARG A 8 18.64 -7.91 28.56
CA ARG A 8 19.58 -7.52 27.50
C ARG A 8 18.88 -6.80 26.36
N PHE A 9 17.69 -7.24 25.96
CA PHE A 9 16.88 -6.59 24.94
C PHE A 9 16.50 -5.16 25.34
N PHE A 10 15.94 -4.98 26.55
CA PHE A 10 15.56 -3.66 27.06
C PHE A 10 16.77 -2.74 27.25
N GLN A 11 17.86 -3.26 27.84
CA GLN A 11 19.11 -2.52 27.98
C GLN A 11 19.63 -2.05 26.62
N HIS A 12 19.57 -2.90 25.58
CA HIS A 12 20.05 -2.51 24.27
C HIS A 12 19.21 -1.40 23.64
N ILE A 13 17.88 -1.41 23.82
CA ILE A 13 16.99 -0.30 23.41
C ILE A 13 17.41 1.01 24.10
N LEU A 14 17.69 0.96 25.40
CA LEU A 14 18.12 2.14 26.18
C LEU A 14 19.52 2.65 25.78
N GLU A 15 20.42 1.75 25.38
CA GLU A 15 21.76 2.08 24.88
C GLU A 15 21.69 2.82 23.55
N VAL A 16 20.92 2.29 22.59
CA VAL A 16 20.88 2.82 21.21
C VAL A 16 19.86 3.93 21.00
N LYS A 17 18.89 4.07 21.92
CA LYS A 17 17.86 5.13 21.93
C LYS A 17 17.16 5.30 20.58
N PRO A 18 16.49 4.25 20.07
CA PRO A 18 15.88 4.31 18.75
C PRO A 18 14.73 5.32 18.74
N ASN A 19 14.62 6.10 17.66
CA ASN A 19 13.43 6.94 17.42
C ASN A 19 12.30 6.15 16.73
N VAL A 20 12.63 5.03 16.11
CA VAL A 20 11.68 4.13 15.46
C VAL A 20 12.04 2.69 15.79
N ILE A 21 11.06 1.91 16.24
CA ILE A 21 11.12 0.45 16.32
C ILE A 21 10.13 -0.12 15.32
N VAL A 22 10.57 -1.12 14.56
CA VAL A 22 9.79 -1.72 13.48
C VAL A 22 9.52 -3.18 13.81
N THR A 23 8.31 -3.63 13.55
CA THR A 23 7.90 -5.03 13.67
C THR A 23 7.09 -5.45 12.46
N TYR A 24 6.75 -6.74 12.37
CA TYR A 24 5.77 -7.26 11.44
C TYR A 24 4.69 -7.99 12.23
N ASN A 25 3.51 -7.37 12.38
CA ASN A 25 2.43 -7.83 13.24
C ASN A 25 2.77 -7.78 14.75
N GLY A 26 3.64 -6.85 15.15
CA GLY A 26 4.12 -6.76 16.52
C GLY A 26 3.08 -6.25 17.52
N ASP A 27 2.08 -5.48 17.08
CA ASP A 27 0.98 -5.05 17.96
C ASP A 27 0.18 -6.25 18.50
N PHE A 28 0.03 -7.32 17.70
CA PHE A 28 -0.82 -8.47 18.03
C PHE A 28 -0.07 -9.75 18.43
N PHE A 29 1.26 -9.77 18.29
CA PHE A 29 2.06 -10.94 18.65
C PHE A 29 3.30 -10.55 19.47
N ASP A 30 4.29 -9.88 18.86
CA ASP A 30 5.60 -9.70 19.46
C ASP A 30 5.56 -8.91 20.78
N TRP A 31 4.98 -7.71 20.78
CA TRP A 31 4.92 -6.88 21.97
C TRP A 31 4.06 -7.45 23.10
N PRO A 32 2.82 -7.93 22.86
CA PRO A 32 2.06 -8.61 23.91
C PRO A 32 2.81 -9.79 24.51
N PHE A 33 3.57 -10.54 23.69
CA PHE A 33 4.35 -11.67 24.17
C PHE A 33 5.50 -11.20 25.08
N VAL A 34 6.32 -10.26 24.61
CA VAL A 34 7.43 -9.69 25.40
C VAL A 34 6.94 -9.09 26.72
N GLU A 35 5.85 -8.31 26.69
CA GLU A 35 5.22 -7.73 27.87
C GLU A 35 4.80 -8.80 28.88
N ALA A 36 4.08 -9.84 28.43
CA ALA A 36 3.61 -10.92 29.30
C ALA A 36 4.78 -11.69 29.92
N ARG A 37 5.85 -11.97 29.14
CA ARG A 37 7.04 -12.67 29.62
C ARG A 37 7.89 -11.81 30.57
N ALA A 38 7.94 -10.50 30.38
CA ALA A 38 8.57 -9.56 31.30
C ALA A 38 7.80 -9.49 32.63
N ARG A 39 6.47 -9.38 32.57
CA ARG A 39 5.59 -9.30 33.74
C ARG A 39 5.71 -10.51 34.66
N ILE A 40 5.80 -11.73 34.12
CA ILE A 40 6.01 -12.97 34.89
C ILE A 40 7.30 -12.91 35.75
N ARG A 41 8.27 -12.08 35.35
CA ARG A 41 9.57 -11.90 36.01
C ARG A 41 9.63 -10.65 36.88
N GLY A 42 8.51 -9.98 37.09
CA GLY A 42 8.46 -8.71 37.83
C GLY A 42 9.18 -7.56 37.11
N ILE A 43 9.29 -7.62 35.78
CA ILE A 43 9.82 -6.54 34.96
C ILE A 43 8.64 -5.82 34.31
N ASP A 44 8.50 -4.52 34.58
CA ASP A 44 7.49 -3.68 33.96
C ASP A 44 8.04 -3.07 32.66
N MET A 45 7.41 -3.37 31.53
CA MET A 45 7.91 -2.95 30.21
C MET A 45 7.70 -1.44 29.97
N GLU A 46 6.66 -0.84 30.54
CA GLU A 46 6.40 0.59 30.42
C GLU A 46 7.45 1.37 31.21
N ASP A 47 7.76 0.95 32.43
CA ASP A 47 8.80 1.59 33.24
C ASP A 47 10.20 1.44 32.62
N GLU A 48 10.51 0.27 32.05
CA GLU A 48 11.85 -0.03 31.53
C GLU A 48 12.14 0.65 30.19
N ILE A 49 11.22 0.60 29.23
CA ILE A 49 11.44 1.10 27.86
C ILE A 49 10.37 2.07 27.35
N GLY A 50 9.36 2.39 28.17
CA GLY A 50 8.33 3.36 27.82
C GLY A 50 7.33 2.88 26.78
N PHE A 51 7.17 1.56 26.61
CA PHE A 51 6.19 0.97 25.70
C PHE A 51 5.00 0.40 26.48
N ALA A 52 3.80 0.82 26.12
CA ALA A 52 2.55 0.34 26.71
C ALA A 52 1.44 0.24 25.66
N LYS A 53 0.37 -0.49 25.98
CA LYS A 53 -0.84 -0.54 25.15
C LYS A 53 -1.64 0.73 25.29
N ASP A 54 -2.15 1.22 24.16
CA ASP A 54 -3.16 2.28 24.15
C ASP A 54 -4.59 1.72 24.21
N SER A 55 -5.60 2.59 24.08
CA SER A 55 -7.02 2.21 24.09
C SER A 55 -7.45 1.33 22.91
N ALA A 56 -6.61 1.19 21.88
CA ALA A 56 -6.85 0.37 20.70
C ALA A 56 -6.07 -0.97 20.75
N ASP A 57 -5.51 -1.33 21.91
CA ASP A 57 -4.65 -2.49 22.10
C ASP A 57 -3.37 -2.48 21.23
N GLU A 58 -2.88 -1.28 20.87
CA GLU A 58 -1.66 -1.10 20.08
C GLU A 58 -0.51 -0.65 20.99
N PHE A 59 0.69 -1.17 20.76
CA PHE A 59 1.86 -0.81 21.56
C PHE A 59 2.49 0.47 21.03
N LYS A 60 2.59 1.47 21.91
CA LYS A 60 3.11 2.80 21.58
C LYS A 60 4.08 3.27 22.67
N SER A 61 4.97 4.18 22.29
CA SER A 61 5.85 4.88 23.20
C SER A 61 5.83 6.37 22.88
N ARG A 62 6.04 7.20 23.91
CA ARG A 62 6.12 8.66 23.73
C ARG A 62 7.38 9.09 22.99
N ASN A 63 8.49 8.37 23.16
CA ASN A 63 9.81 8.77 22.67
C ASN A 63 10.27 7.96 21.46
N CYS A 64 9.54 6.90 21.12
CA CYS A 64 9.85 6.00 20.01
C CYS A 64 8.57 5.65 19.25
N ILE A 65 8.59 5.86 17.94
CA ILE A 65 7.49 5.50 17.05
C ILE A 65 7.50 3.99 16.84
N HIS A 66 6.33 3.36 16.92
CA HIS A 66 6.18 1.94 16.62
C HIS A 66 5.65 1.74 15.21
N MET A 67 6.52 1.34 14.28
CA MET A 67 6.16 1.06 12.90
C MET A 67 5.85 -0.43 12.71
N ASP A 68 4.60 -0.82 12.94
CA ASP A 68 4.13 -2.15 12.54
C ASP A 68 3.92 -2.22 11.02
N ALA A 69 4.90 -2.80 10.31
CA ALA A 69 4.89 -2.88 8.86
C ALA A 69 3.68 -3.66 8.31
N PHE A 70 3.07 -4.54 9.12
CA PHE A 70 1.89 -5.28 8.70
C PHE A 70 0.68 -4.36 8.44
N ARG A 71 0.59 -3.22 9.14
CA ARG A 71 -0.47 -2.22 8.91
C ARG A 71 -0.37 -1.63 7.49
N TRP A 72 0.84 -1.26 7.08
CA TRP A 72 1.11 -0.83 5.71
C TRP A 72 0.81 -1.94 4.70
N VAL A 73 1.17 -3.19 5.01
CA VAL A 73 0.87 -4.33 4.13
C VAL A 73 -0.63 -4.45 3.88
N LYS A 74 -1.45 -4.40 4.92
CA LYS A 74 -2.90 -4.55 4.78
C LYS A 74 -3.55 -3.40 4.01
N ARG A 75 -3.07 -2.16 4.21
CA ARG A 75 -3.72 -0.95 3.68
C ARG A 75 -3.18 -0.52 2.31
N ASP A 76 -1.85 -0.51 2.15
CA ASP A 76 -1.18 0.25 1.09
C ASP A 76 -0.33 -0.62 0.16
N SER A 77 -0.15 -1.92 0.46
CA SER A 77 0.72 -2.76 -0.38
C SER A 77 0.09 -3.22 -1.69
N TYR A 78 -1.24 -3.12 -1.82
CA TYR A 78 -2.03 -3.71 -2.92
C TYR A 78 -1.87 -5.23 -3.07
N LEU A 79 -1.38 -5.93 -2.05
CA LEU A 79 -1.27 -7.38 -2.07
C LEU A 79 -2.60 -8.04 -1.69
N PRO A 80 -2.97 -9.15 -2.35
CA PRO A 80 -4.16 -9.91 -1.98
C PRO A 80 -3.99 -10.48 -0.56
N VAL A 81 -5.10 -10.63 0.16
CA VAL A 81 -5.10 -11.05 1.58
C VAL A 81 -4.31 -12.33 1.81
N GLY A 82 -4.40 -13.31 0.90
CA GLY A 82 -3.65 -14.58 0.98
C GLY A 82 -2.12 -14.45 0.83
N SER A 83 -1.61 -13.27 0.47
CA SER A 83 -0.18 -12.99 0.26
C SER A 83 0.36 -11.91 1.20
N GLN A 84 -0.28 -11.73 2.36
CA GLN A 84 0.10 -10.74 3.37
C GLN A 84 0.90 -11.34 4.54
N ASN A 85 1.42 -12.57 4.43
CA ASN A 85 2.43 -13.07 5.37
C ASN A 85 3.82 -12.51 4.99
N LEU A 86 4.74 -12.42 5.96
CA LEU A 86 6.05 -11.79 5.78
C LEU A 86 6.83 -12.39 4.61
N LYS A 87 6.79 -13.72 4.44
CA LYS A 87 7.45 -14.41 3.32
C LYS A 87 6.92 -13.95 1.96
N ALA A 88 5.61 -13.99 1.77
CA ALA A 88 4.98 -13.58 0.52
C ALA A 88 5.24 -12.10 0.22
N VAL A 89 5.22 -11.25 1.25
CA VAL A 89 5.53 -9.83 1.14
C VAL A 89 7.01 -9.62 0.76
N ALA A 90 7.95 -10.30 1.42
CA ALA A 90 9.37 -10.22 1.10
C ALA A 90 9.64 -10.66 -0.35
N LYS A 91 9.01 -11.75 -0.81
CA LYS A 91 9.10 -12.20 -2.20
C LYS A 91 8.54 -11.18 -3.18
N ALA A 92 7.35 -10.64 -2.91
CA ALA A 92 6.67 -9.73 -3.81
C ALA A 92 7.31 -8.33 -3.87
N LYS A 93 7.79 -7.82 -2.72
CA LYS A 93 8.31 -6.44 -2.59
C LYS A 93 9.83 -6.41 -2.62
N LEU A 94 10.51 -7.26 -1.86
CA LEU A 94 11.98 -7.26 -1.74
C LEU A 94 12.68 -8.13 -2.79
N ARG A 95 11.93 -8.95 -3.55
CA ARG A 95 12.43 -9.80 -4.64
C ARG A 95 13.49 -10.82 -4.21
N TYR A 96 13.39 -11.34 -2.98
CA TYR A 96 14.17 -12.49 -2.53
C TYR A 96 13.27 -13.51 -1.84
N ASP A 97 13.73 -14.76 -1.75
CA ASP A 97 13.01 -15.83 -1.06
C ASP A 97 13.61 -16.01 0.34
N PRO A 98 12.91 -15.58 1.41
CA PRO A 98 13.41 -15.77 2.77
C PRO A 98 13.40 -17.25 3.16
N VAL A 99 14.23 -17.57 4.16
CA VAL A 99 14.23 -18.91 4.76
C VAL A 99 12.84 -19.19 5.33
N GLU A 100 12.30 -20.39 5.09
CA GLU A 100 11.02 -20.81 5.63
C GLU A 100 11.23 -21.99 6.57
N VAL A 101 10.57 -21.90 7.73
CA VAL A 101 10.53 -22.95 8.73
C VAL A 101 9.06 -23.18 9.08
N ASP A 102 8.64 -24.44 9.13
CA ASP A 102 7.31 -24.80 9.63
C ASP A 102 7.23 -24.43 11.13
N PRO A 103 6.25 -23.61 11.55
CA PRO A 103 6.07 -23.25 12.97
C PRO A 103 6.07 -24.45 13.92
N GLU A 104 5.54 -25.60 13.51
CA GLU A 104 5.48 -26.81 14.34
C GLU A 104 6.86 -27.44 14.59
N GLU A 105 7.83 -27.23 13.69
CA GLU A 105 9.19 -27.75 13.84
C GLU A 105 10.10 -26.83 14.66
N MET A 106 9.73 -25.56 14.88
CA MET A 106 10.60 -24.57 15.55
C MET A 106 11.05 -25.02 16.95
N CYS A 107 10.15 -25.59 17.75
CA CYS A 107 10.47 -26.08 19.10
C CYS A 107 11.41 -27.29 19.12
N LYS A 108 11.38 -28.09 18.05
CA LYS A 108 12.26 -29.23 17.87
C LYS A 108 13.62 -28.76 17.35
N MET A 109 13.63 -27.88 16.35
CA MET A 109 14.83 -27.24 15.81
C MET A 109 15.62 -26.50 16.90
N ALA A 110 14.96 -25.84 17.86
CA ALA A 110 15.64 -25.19 18.98
C ALA A 110 16.56 -26.14 19.77
N ARG A 111 16.26 -27.44 19.80
CA ARG A 111 17.06 -28.48 20.48
C ARG A 111 18.01 -29.21 19.53
N GLU A 112 17.55 -29.51 18.32
CA GLU A 112 18.23 -30.40 17.39
C GLU A 112 19.06 -29.67 16.32
N ASP A 113 18.61 -28.49 15.88
CA ASP A 113 19.27 -27.67 14.85
C ASP A 113 19.10 -26.15 15.14
N PRO A 114 19.74 -25.64 16.20
CA PRO A 114 19.59 -24.26 16.62
C PRO A 114 20.17 -23.27 15.62
N GLN A 115 21.16 -23.68 14.81
CA GLN A 115 21.78 -22.80 13.82
C GLN A 115 20.81 -22.45 12.69
N SER A 116 20.06 -23.43 12.18
CA SER A 116 19.04 -23.16 11.15
C SER A 116 17.91 -22.29 11.70
N LEU A 117 17.47 -22.53 12.94
CA LEU A 117 16.44 -21.69 13.58
C LEU A 117 16.93 -20.24 13.79
N ALA A 118 18.20 -20.06 14.19
CA ALA A 118 18.80 -18.74 14.31
C ALA A 118 18.89 -18.02 12.95
N ASN A 119 19.26 -18.74 11.89
CA ASN A 119 19.29 -18.18 10.52
C ASN A 119 17.90 -17.73 10.06
N TYR A 120 16.86 -18.52 10.36
CA TYR A 120 15.47 -18.15 10.12
C TYR A 120 15.07 -16.86 10.88
N SER A 121 15.38 -16.79 12.18
CA SER A 121 15.10 -15.60 13.01
C SER A 121 15.78 -14.34 12.46
N VAL A 122 17.05 -14.45 12.04
CA VAL A 122 17.77 -13.33 11.40
C VAL A 122 17.17 -12.97 10.05
N SER A 123 16.74 -13.96 9.25
CA SER A 123 16.07 -13.72 7.96
C SER A 123 14.81 -12.87 8.13
N ASP A 124 13.97 -13.15 9.13
CA ASP A 124 12.75 -12.37 9.40
C ASP A 124 13.05 -10.93 9.86
N ALA A 125 14.07 -10.75 10.70
CA ALA A 125 14.52 -9.42 11.11
C ALA A 125 15.04 -8.59 9.92
N VAL A 126 15.83 -9.22 9.04
CA VAL A 126 16.35 -8.60 7.81
C VAL A 126 15.20 -8.25 6.85
N ALA A 127 14.23 -9.16 6.67
CA ALA A 127 13.05 -8.94 5.85
C ALA A 127 12.27 -7.70 6.33
N THR A 128 11.98 -7.67 7.63
CA THR A 128 11.21 -6.60 8.28
C THR A 128 11.93 -5.26 8.17
N TYR A 129 13.24 -5.23 8.45
CA TYR A 129 14.05 -4.02 8.35
C TYR A 129 14.06 -3.44 6.93
N TYR A 130 14.34 -4.26 5.91
CA TYR A 130 14.40 -3.78 4.53
C TYR A 130 13.03 -3.47 3.94
N LEU A 131 11.97 -4.19 4.34
CA LEU A 131 10.60 -3.84 3.99
C LEU A 131 10.27 -2.44 4.50
N TYR A 132 10.60 -2.16 5.76
CA TYR A 132 10.42 -0.83 6.33
C TYR A 132 11.25 0.22 5.60
N MET A 133 12.56 0.04 5.49
CA MET A 133 13.45 1.06 4.92
C MET A 133 13.12 1.40 3.47
N LYS A 134 12.72 0.41 2.65
CA LYS A 134 12.45 0.62 1.22
C LYS A 134 11.02 1.07 0.93
N TYR A 135 10.05 0.65 1.71
CA TYR A 135 8.64 0.88 1.40
C TYR A 135 7.93 1.72 2.45
N VAL A 136 7.96 1.30 3.72
CA VAL A 136 7.14 1.93 4.77
C VAL A 136 7.70 3.28 5.19
N HIS A 137 9.01 3.38 5.44
CA HIS A 137 9.66 4.61 5.91
C HIS A 137 9.45 5.80 4.97
N PRO A 138 9.88 5.75 3.68
CA PRO A 138 9.71 6.89 2.79
C PRO A 138 8.24 7.24 2.57
N PHE A 139 7.36 6.23 2.52
CA PHE A 139 5.92 6.44 2.31
C PHE A 139 5.26 7.16 3.49
N VAL A 140 5.40 6.62 4.71
CA VAL A 140 4.73 7.16 5.90
C VAL A 140 5.27 8.55 6.22
N PHE A 141 6.59 8.75 6.22
CA PHE A 141 7.15 10.06 6.54
C PHE A 141 6.89 11.10 5.45
N ALA A 142 6.83 10.73 4.16
CA ALA A 142 6.38 11.66 3.12
C ALA A 142 4.92 12.07 3.33
N LEU A 143 4.02 11.14 3.67
CA LEU A 143 2.63 11.46 3.99
C LEU A 143 2.51 12.38 5.21
N CYS A 144 3.35 12.21 6.24
CA CYS A 144 3.38 13.11 7.40
C CYS A 144 3.75 14.55 7.06
N THR A 145 4.32 14.84 5.87
CA THR A 145 4.65 16.22 5.47
C THR A 145 3.42 17.03 5.05
N ILE A 146 2.34 16.35 4.67
CA ILE A 146 1.10 16.98 4.19
C ILE A 146 -0.11 16.65 5.08
N ILE A 147 -0.10 15.49 5.73
CA ILE A 147 -1.16 15.07 6.66
C ILE A 147 -0.80 15.58 8.06
N PRO A 148 -1.71 16.31 8.76
CA PRO A 148 -1.45 16.85 10.09
C PRO A 148 -1.57 15.79 11.20
N LEU A 149 -0.92 14.64 11.03
CA LEU A 149 -0.97 13.51 11.95
C LEU A 149 0.43 12.95 12.18
N GLY A 150 0.65 12.36 13.35
CA GLY A 150 1.90 11.66 13.65
C GLY A 150 2.07 10.39 12.82
N PRO A 151 3.31 9.88 12.68
CA PRO A 151 3.60 8.70 11.86
C PRO A 151 2.85 7.44 12.31
N ASP A 152 2.65 7.25 13.62
CA ASP A 152 1.85 6.14 14.14
C ASP A 152 0.40 6.19 13.63
N ASP A 153 -0.21 7.38 13.59
CA ASP A 153 -1.56 7.60 13.11
C ASP A 153 -1.65 7.49 11.58
N VAL A 154 -0.68 8.06 10.86
CA VAL A 154 -0.60 7.97 9.40
C VAL A 154 -0.45 6.52 8.95
N LEU A 155 0.27 5.67 9.69
CA LEU A 155 0.39 4.24 9.39
C LEU A 155 -0.90 3.46 9.69
N ARG A 156 -1.66 3.84 10.74
CA ARG A 156 -2.72 2.99 11.30
C ARG A 156 -4.14 3.40 10.93
N LYS A 157 -4.42 4.69 10.75
CA LYS A 157 -5.79 5.16 10.43
C LYS A 157 -6.21 4.74 9.02
N GLY A 158 -7.51 4.64 8.78
CA GLY A 158 -8.02 4.34 7.43
C GLY A 158 -7.71 5.46 6.44
N SER A 159 -7.53 5.12 5.16
CA SER A 159 -7.27 6.10 4.09
C SER A 159 -8.34 7.19 4.01
N GLY A 160 -9.61 6.86 4.27
CA GLY A 160 -10.69 7.86 4.35
C GLY A 160 -10.47 8.90 5.44
N THR A 161 -9.94 8.51 6.61
CA THR A 161 -9.60 9.43 7.70
C THR A 161 -8.39 10.30 7.35
N LEU A 162 -7.43 9.75 6.61
CA LEU A 162 -6.31 10.54 6.09
C LEU A 162 -6.78 11.61 5.09
N CYS A 163 -7.69 11.25 4.18
CA CYS A 163 -8.32 12.20 3.26
C CYS A 163 -9.10 13.28 4.02
N GLU A 164 -9.86 12.89 5.05
CA GLU A 164 -10.58 13.84 5.88
C GLU A 164 -9.65 14.86 6.55
N ALA A 165 -8.52 14.41 7.12
CA ALA A 165 -7.54 15.30 7.74
C ALA A 165 -6.98 16.32 6.72
N LEU A 166 -6.69 15.89 5.49
CA LEU A 166 -6.25 16.77 4.41
C LEU A 166 -7.34 17.80 4.05
N LEU A 167 -8.59 17.35 3.89
CA LEU A 167 -9.73 18.23 3.58
C LEU A 167 -9.98 19.25 4.71
N MET A 168 -9.80 18.87 5.97
CA MET A 168 -9.93 19.78 7.11
C MET A 168 -8.87 20.89 7.10
N VAL A 169 -7.61 20.57 6.73
CA VAL A 169 -6.54 21.56 6.59
C VAL A 169 -6.88 22.56 5.48
N GLU A 170 -7.30 22.07 4.32
CA GLU A 170 -7.70 22.93 3.21
C GLU A 170 -8.93 23.79 3.55
N ALA A 171 -9.94 23.22 4.21
CA ALA A 171 -11.10 23.98 4.67
C ALA A 171 -10.71 25.08 5.66
N PHE A 172 -9.81 24.79 6.60
CA PHE A 172 -9.30 25.78 7.55
C PHE A 172 -8.55 26.92 6.85
N HIS A 173 -7.64 26.62 5.92
CA HIS A 173 -6.91 27.64 5.15
C HIS A 173 -7.83 28.53 4.30
N ASN A 174 -8.95 27.98 3.83
CA ASN A 174 -9.95 28.71 3.06
C ASN A 174 -11.07 29.31 3.93
N ASN A 175 -10.95 29.26 5.26
CA ASN A 175 -11.94 29.75 6.23
C ASN A 175 -13.36 29.18 6.00
N ILE A 176 -13.43 27.90 5.64
CA ILE A 176 -14.66 27.14 5.43
C ILE A 176 -14.94 26.33 6.71
N ILE A 177 -16.12 26.54 7.30
CA ILE A 177 -16.59 25.70 8.41
C ILE A 177 -16.93 24.32 7.86
N PHE A 178 -16.18 23.30 8.27
CA PHE A 178 -16.46 21.93 7.88
C PHE A 178 -17.63 21.35 8.71
N PRO A 179 -18.49 20.51 8.10
CA PRO A 179 -19.69 20.01 8.75
C PRO A 179 -19.38 18.97 9.84
N ASN A 180 -20.36 18.73 10.72
CA ASN A 180 -20.32 17.61 11.65
C ASN A 180 -20.35 16.27 10.91
N LYS A 181 -19.86 15.22 11.58
CA LYS A 181 -19.89 13.84 11.07
C LYS A 181 -21.31 13.42 10.67
N PHE A 182 -21.43 12.76 9.54
CA PHE A 182 -22.69 12.21 9.06
C PHE A 182 -23.18 11.06 9.96
N THR A 183 -24.47 11.05 10.30
CA THR A 183 -25.10 10.07 11.21
C THR A 183 -26.27 9.30 10.58
N GLY A 184 -26.41 9.30 9.26
CA GLY A 184 -27.54 8.65 8.57
C GLY A 184 -27.30 7.18 8.20
N ASP A 185 -28.38 6.44 7.95
CA ASP A 185 -28.38 5.03 7.52
C ASP A 185 -27.91 4.92 6.05
N GLY A 186 -26.88 4.11 5.78
CA GLY A 186 -26.14 4.11 4.51
C GLY A 186 -26.93 3.63 3.29
N GLU A 187 -27.00 4.46 2.24
CA GLU A 187 -27.49 4.05 0.92
C GLU A 187 -26.43 3.24 0.15
N ALA A 188 -26.74 1.98 -0.16
CA ALA A 188 -25.91 1.14 -1.02
C ALA A 188 -26.10 1.51 -2.51
N LYS A 189 -25.03 1.96 -3.18
CA LYS A 189 -25.03 2.20 -4.65
C LYS A 189 -24.45 0.98 -5.38
N MET A 190 -25.28 0.26 -6.14
CA MET A 190 -24.80 -0.63 -7.20
C MET A 190 -25.57 -0.35 -8.51
N THR A 191 -24.83 -0.17 -9.60
CA THR A 191 -25.35 -0.10 -10.97
C THR A 191 -25.31 -1.48 -11.63
N LYS A 192 -26.25 -1.75 -12.54
CA LYS A 192 -26.75 -3.10 -12.87
C LYS A 192 -26.20 -3.78 -14.13
N ASP A 193 -25.35 -3.16 -14.95
CA ASP A 193 -25.39 -3.53 -16.37
C ASP A 193 -24.15 -4.28 -16.88
N GLY A 194 -24.38 -5.54 -17.28
CA GLY A 194 -23.47 -6.39 -18.05
C GLY A 194 -23.85 -6.37 -19.53
N HIS A 195 -22.87 -6.15 -20.41
CA HIS A 195 -23.08 -6.00 -21.85
C HIS A 195 -22.41 -7.10 -22.69
N ARG A 196 -23.01 -7.40 -23.85
CA ARG A 196 -22.56 -8.38 -24.85
C ARG A 196 -22.10 -7.63 -26.12
N PHE A 197 -20.90 -7.91 -26.59
CA PHE A 197 -20.26 -7.15 -27.69
C PHE A 197 -20.56 -7.72 -29.08
N ARG A 198 -20.94 -6.85 -30.03
CA ARG A 198 -20.96 -7.09 -31.48
C ARG A 198 -20.42 -5.83 -32.17
N LEU A 199 -19.39 -5.96 -32.98
CA LEU A 199 -18.82 -4.83 -33.73
C LEU A 199 -19.86 -4.29 -34.72
N SER A 200 -20.11 -2.99 -34.66
CA SER A 200 -21.00 -2.28 -35.58
C SER A 200 -20.19 -1.67 -36.71
N PRO A 201 -20.39 -2.08 -37.98
CA PRO A 201 -19.72 -1.45 -39.13
C PRO A 201 -19.97 0.06 -39.24
N ALA A 202 -21.11 0.53 -38.74
CA ALA A 202 -21.42 1.96 -38.67
C ALA A 202 -20.50 2.69 -37.68
N ALA A 203 -20.26 2.10 -36.49
CA ALA A 203 -19.35 2.66 -35.49
C ALA A 203 -17.89 2.70 -35.98
N LEU A 204 -17.45 1.68 -36.74
CA LEU A 204 -16.11 1.66 -37.33
C LEU A 204 -15.92 2.75 -38.39
N LYS A 205 -16.96 3.07 -39.18
CA LYS A 205 -16.92 4.19 -40.12
C LYS A 205 -16.85 5.53 -39.40
N THR A 206 -17.69 5.74 -38.38
CA THR A 206 -17.63 6.95 -37.55
C THR A 206 -16.26 7.13 -36.91
N LEU A 207 -15.67 6.06 -36.37
CA LEU A 207 -14.33 6.11 -35.79
C LEU A 207 -13.26 6.47 -36.83
N ARG A 208 -13.29 5.84 -38.01
CA ARG A 208 -12.36 6.15 -39.11
C ARG A 208 -12.42 7.62 -39.49
N ASP A 209 -13.63 8.16 -39.63
CA ASP A 209 -13.85 9.53 -40.07
C ASP A 209 -13.47 10.54 -38.98
N SER A 210 -13.50 10.18 -37.69
CA SER A 210 -13.09 11.04 -36.58
C SER A 210 -11.59 10.99 -36.25
N VAL A 211 -10.85 9.97 -36.71
CA VAL A 211 -9.42 9.80 -36.40
C VAL A 211 -8.55 11.03 -36.72
N PRO A 212 -8.67 11.71 -37.88
CA PRO A 212 -7.85 12.89 -38.17
C PRO A 212 -8.00 13.99 -37.12
N ASP A 213 -9.23 14.38 -36.83
CA ASP A 213 -9.53 15.42 -35.83
C ASP A 213 -9.10 14.99 -34.43
N THR A 214 -9.22 13.70 -34.10
CA THR A 214 -8.75 13.17 -32.80
C THR A 214 -7.23 13.27 -32.68
N ILE A 215 -6.47 12.79 -33.67
CA ILE A 215 -4.99 12.81 -33.62
C ILE A 215 -4.50 14.26 -33.56
N GLU A 216 -5.06 15.18 -34.35
CA GLU A 216 -4.69 16.60 -34.30
C GLU A 216 -4.92 17.20 -32.91
N LYS A 217 -6.09 16.95 -32.31
CA LYS A 217 -6.42 17.43 -30.96
C LYS A 217 -5.50 16.83 -29.89
N GLU A 218 -5.16 15.55 -29.98
CA GLU A 218 -4.25 14.93 -29.01
C GLU A 218 -2.80 15.38 -29.17
N LEU A 219 -2.31 15.58 -30.41
CA LEU A 219 -0.97 16.14 -30.65
C LEU A 219 -0.79 17.50 -29.97
N ILE A 220 -1.82 18.35 -30.06
CA ILE A 220 -1.80 19.67 -29.43
C ILE A 220 -2.01 19.57 -27.91
N ARG A 221 -2.98 18.77 -27.46
CA ARG A 221 -3.39 18.72 -26.05
C ARG A 221 -2.42 17.93 -25.17
N GLU A 222 -2.03 16.74 -25.61
CA GLU A 222 -1.22 15.80 -24.83
C GLU A 222 0.28 16.05 -25.04
N PHE A 223 0.70 16.34 -26.27
CA PHE A 223 2.12 16.49 -26.62
C PHE A 223 2.58 17.93 -26.81
N GLY A 224 1.65 18.89 -26.91
CA GLY A 224 1.99 20.29 -27.17
C GLY A 224 2.65 20.52 -28.53
N ILE A 225 2.46 19.62 -29.50
CA ILE A 225 3.08 19.67 -30.83
C ILE A 225 2.06 20.27 -31.81
N PRO A 226 2.35 21.45 -32.40
CA PRO A 226 1.55 22.01 -33.48
C PRO A 226 1.66 21.15 -34.75
N LEU A 227 0.56 21.04 -35.50
CA LEU A 227 0.46 20.18 -36.68
C LEU A 227 1.52 20.47 -37.75
N GLU A 228 1.96 21.73 -37.86
CA GLU A 228 3.01 22.18 -38.80
C GLU A 228 4.37 21.47 -38.60
N ASN A 229 4.61 20.90 -37.41
CA ASN A 229 5.84 20.19 -37.08
C ASN A 229 5.74 18.66 -37.30
N VAL A 230 4.60 18.18 -37.81
CA VAL A 230 4.35 16.76 -38.08
C VAL A 230 4.61 16.49 -39.56
N VAL A 231 5.56 15.61 -39.85
CA VAL A 231 6.08 15.38 -41.22
C VAL A 231 5.32 14.29 -42.00
N ASP A 232 4.54 13.47 -41.31
CA ASP A 232 3.94 12.22 -41.80
C ASP A 232 2.44 12.10 -41.47
N PHE A 233 1.76 13.22 -41.15
CA PHE A 233 0.35 13.21 -40.70
C PHE A 233 -0.64 12.58 -41.71
N GLU A 234 -0.28 12.60 -42.99
CA GLU A 234 -1.05 12.09 -44.13
C GLU A 234 -0.76 10.59 -44.43
N GLU A 235 0.33 10.00 -43.92
CA GLU A 235 0.67 8.60 -44.16
C GLU A 235 -0.12 7.68 -43.22
N ARG A 236 -1.26 7.15 -43.70
CA ARG A 236 -2.15 6.31 -42.88
C ARG A 236 -2.42 4.95 -43.52
N GLU A 237 -2.08 3.87 -42.82
CA GLU A 237 -2.72 2.56 -43.05
C GLU A 237 -4.10 2.57 -42.39
N VAL A 238 -5.14 2.70 -43.21
CA VAL A 238 -6.52 2.93 -42.77
C VAL A 238 -7.21 1.61 -42.40
N PHE A 239 -8.22 1.70 -41.51
CA PHE A 239 -9.20 0.68 -41.15
C PHE A 239 -9.95 0.01 -42.35
N ASP A 240 -9.61 0.32 -43.60
CA ASP A 240 -10.29 -0.14 -44.80
C ASP A 240 -10.28 -1.66 -44.93
N HIS A 241 -9.19 -2.32 -44.52
CA HIS A 241 -9.12 -3.78 -44.46
C HIS A 241 -10.06 -4.40 -43.42
N LEU A 242 -10.36 -3.68 -42.32
CA LEU A 242 -11.31 -4.12 -41.29
C LEU A 242 -12.77 -3.92 -41.74
N LEU A 243 -13.03 -2.89 -42.55
CA LEU A 243 -14.34 -2.64 -43.15
C LEU A 243 -14.66 -3.62 -44.29
N ALA A 244 -13.65 -4.02 -45.07
CA ALA A 244 -13.82 -4.92 -46.22
C ALA A 244 -14.16 -6.36 -45.83
N ILE A 245 -13.69 -6.82 -44.67
CA ILE A 245 -13.92 -8.19 -44.17
C ILE A 245 -14.32 -8.08 -42.70
N PRO A 246 -15.62 -7.84 -42.38
CA PRO A 246 -16.07 -7.65 -41.01
C PRO A 246 -16.22 -8.96 -40.21
N ALA A 247 -16.28 -10.11 -40.90
CA ALA A 247 -16.28 -11.44 -40.29
C ALA A 247 -14.90 -12.08 -40.48
N ARG A 248 -14.05 -12.01 -39.44
CA ARG A 248 -12.63 -12.40 -39.50
C ARG A 248 -12.37 -13.58 -38.56
N MET A 249 -11.45 -14.44 -38.98
CA MET A 249 -10.85 -15.49 -38.16
C MET A 249 -9.38 -15.16 -37.99
N GLU A 250 -9.04 -14.51 -36.89
CA GLU A 250 -7.67 -14.07 -36.58
C GLU A 250 -7.38 -14.24 -35.08
N ASN A 251 -6.11 -14.30 -34.72
CA ASN A 251 -5.72 -14.36 -33.31
C ASN A 251 -6.04 -13.02 -32.63
N PRO A 252 -6.77 -13.01 -31.51
CA PRO A 252 -7.12 -11.78 -30.83
C PRO A 252 -5.88 -11.09 -30.26
N ARG A 253 -5.83 -9.76 -30.37
CA ARG A 253 -4.91 -8.92 -29.60
C ARG A 253 -5.62 -8.47 -28.33
N ILE A 254 -5.07 -8.82 -27.18
CA ILE A 254 -5.63 -8.44 -25.88
C ILE A 254 -5.00 -7.12 -25.45
N TYR A 255 -5.80 -6.07 -25.38
CA TYR A 255 -5.39 -4.76 -24.88
C TYR A 255 -6.07 -4.47 -23.54
N HIS A 256 -5.33 -3.84 -22.63
CA HIS A 256 -5.85 -3.26 -21.39
C HIS A 256 -5.71 -1.74 -21.49
N LEU A 257 -6.84 -1.04 -21.48
CA LEU A 257 -6.89 0.41 -21.44
C LEU A 257 -7.36 0.82 -20.05
N ASP A 258 -6.59 1.66 -19.38
CA ASP A 258 -6.88 2.15 -18.05
C ASP A 258 -6.79 3.67 -18.04
N VAL A 259 -7.70 4.32 -17.31
CA VAL A 259 -7.73 5.78 -17.17
C VAL A 259 -6.98 6.13 -15.91
N GLY A 260 -5.83 6.82 -16.07
CA GLY A 260 -5.04 7.30 -14.94
C GLY A 260 -5.90 8.15 -13.98
N ALA A 261 -5.92 7.78 -12.70
CA ALA A 261 -6.69 8.46 -11.64
C ALA A 261 -8.15 8.78 -12.06
N MET A 262 -8.85 7.78 -12.62
CA MET A 262 -10.21 7.93 -13.19
C MET A 262 -11.16 8.77 -12.33
N TYR A 263 -11.44 8.36 -11.08
CA TYR A 263 -12.42 9.05 -10.24
C TYR A 263 -11.99 10.47 -9.82
N PRO A 264 -10.75 10.71 -9.34
CA PRO A 264 -10.26 12.07 -9.12
C PRO A 264 -10.45 12.98 -10.35
N ASN A 265 -10.12 12.51 -11.55
CA ASN A 265 -10.27 13.29 -12.77
C ASN A 265 -11.74 13.55 -13.13
N ILE A 266 -12.63 12.57 -12.93
CA ILE A 266 -14.08 12.78 -13.08
C ILE A 266 -14.58 13.87 -12.11
N ILE A 267 -14.14 13.85 -10.85
CA ILE A 267 -14.52 14.85 -9.85
C ILE A 267 -14.02 16.25 -10.24
N LEU A 268 -12.80 16.38 -10.79
CA LEU A 268 -12.23 17.66 -11.20
C LEU A 268 -12.86 18.25 -12.48
N THR A 269 -13.48 17.40 -13.31
CA THR A 269 -14.03 17.81 -14.61
C THR A 269 -15.49 18.27 -14.55
N ASN A 270 -16.26 17.79 -13.56
CA ASN A 270 -17.67 18.14 -13.38
C ASN A 270 -17.85 19.31 -12.41
#